data_AF-A0A090WVW8-F1
#
_entry.id   AF-A0A090WVW8-F1
#
_cell.length_a   1.000
_cell.length_b   1.000
_cell.length_c   1.000
_cell.angle_alpha   90.00
_cell.angle_beta   90.00
_cell.angle_gamma   90.00
#
_symmetry.space_group_name_H-M   'P 1'
#
loop_
_entity.id
_entity.type
_entity.pdbx_description
1 polymer ?
#
loop_
_entity_poly.entity_id
_entity_poly.type
_entity_poly.pdbx_seq_one_letter_code
_entity_poly.pdbx_strand_id
1 'polypeptide(L)'
;MGFTAIWPCPLLTNDMANSSYHGYAMTDFYQIDPRFGTLDDYRELADKSRARGIKLIMDQVANHCGSGHWWMKDLPFKDWLNYQENFENGGELKTSNHRRTSNQDIYASKIDKEEMTNGWFVSLCQILISVIHLWQNTLFKIVFGG
;
A
#
# COMPACT_ATOMS: atom_id res chain seq x y z
N MET A 1 8.85 -19.60 23.04
CA MET A 1 9.02 -18.24 22.51
C MET A 1 7.97 -17.24 23.00
N GLY A 2 6.78 -17.64 23.49
CA GLY A 2 5.89 -16.76 24.28
C GLY A 2 5.15 -15.65 23.51
N PHE A 3 5.32 -15.57 22.19
CA PHE A 3 4.65 -14.58 21.34
C PHE A 3 3.13 -14.80 21.27
N THR A 4 2.38 -13.70 21.21
CA THR A 4 0.90 -13.69 21.13
C THR A 4 0.38 -12.98 19.88
N ALA A 5 1.27 -12.59 18.97
CA ALA A 5 0.91 -11.99 17.69
C ALA A 5 1.93 -12.34 16.60
N ILE A 6 1.46 -12.35 15.35
CA ILE A 6 2.25 -12.44 14.12
C ILE A 6 1.90 -11.21 13.27
N TRP A 7 2.91 -10.51 12.79
CA TRP A 7 2.79 -9.39 11.86
C TRP A 7 3.76 -9.66 10.69
N PRO A 8 3.29 -10.29 9.60
CA PRO A 8 4.09 -10.45 8.40
C PRO A 8 4.14 -9.12 7.63
N CYS A 9 5.19 -8.93 6.83
CA CYS A 9 5.18 -7.95 5.76
C CYS A 9 3.96 -8.17 4.83
N PRO A 10 3.61 -7.20 3.97
CA PRO A 10 2.41 -7.32 3.16
C PRO A 10 2.41 -8.57 2.27
N LEU A 11 1.29 -9.28 2.27
CA LEU A 11 1.09 -10.54 1.52
C LEU A 11 0.20 -10.36 0.28
N LEU A 12 -0.26 -9.14 0.02
CA LEU A 12 -1.04 -8.83 -1.18
C LEU A 12 -0.14 -8.84 -2.42
N THR A 13 -0.77 -9.06 -3.57
CA THR A 13 -0.07 -9.25 -4.84
C THR A 13 0.82 -8.06 -5.15
N ASN A 14 2.11 -8.34 -5.38
CA ASN A 14 3.10 -7.38 -5.84
C ASN A 14 3.79 -7.95 -7.08
N ASP A 15 3.18 -7.78 -8.26
CA ASP A 15 3.68 -8.30 -9.54
C ASP A 15 4.66 -7.33 -10.21
N MET A 16 5.55 -6.74 -9.40
CA MET A 16 6.64 -5.90 -9.90
C MET A 16 7.80 -6.79 -10.40
N ALA A 17 8.36 -6.43 -11.55
CA ALA A 17 9.47 -7.17 -12.17
C ALA A 17 10.71 -7.26 -11.26
N ASN A 18 10.94 -6.23 -10.45
CA ASN A 18 12.05 -6.16 -9.50
C ASN A 18 11.50 -5.88 -8.09
N SER A 19 12.20 -6.38 -7.07
CA SER A 19 11.93 -6.09 -5.66
C SER A 19 10.54 -6.48 -5.14
N SER A 20 9.78 -7.30 -5.86
CA SER A 20 8.42 -7.70 -5.46
C SER A 20 8.34 -8.42 -4.10
N TYR A 21 9.42 -9.06 -3.67
CA TYR A 21 9.50 -9.82 -2.42
C TYR A 21 9.16 -9.01 -1.15
N HIS A 22 9.31 -7.68 -1.16
CA HIS A 22 9.03 -6.87 0.03
C HIS A 22 7.54 -6.56 0.25
N GLY A 23 6.67 -6.77 -0.76
CA GLY A 23 5.21 -6.61 -0.64
C GLY A 23 4.67 -5.17 -0.67
N TYR A 24 5.47 -4.16 -0.33
CA TYR A 24 5.01 -2.75 -0.26
C TYR A 24 4.60 -2.06 -1.59
N ALA A 25 4.91 -2.61 -2.76
CA ALA A 25 4.53 -2.05 -4.07
C ALA A 25 3.37 -2.84 -4.69
N MET A 26 2.25 -2.91 -3.98
CA MET A 26 1.10 -3.75 -4.36
C MET A 26 0.55 -3.41 -5.74
N THR A 27 0.29 -4.44 -6.54
CA THR A 27 -0.31 -4.36 -7.88
C THR A 27 -1.75 -4.87 -7.92
N ASP A 28 -2.19 -5.56 -6.86
CA ASP A 28 -3.61 -5.85 -6.62
C ASP A 28 -3.89 -5.85 -5.12
N PHE A 29 -4.78 -4.96 -4.69
CA PHE A 29 -5.19 -4.86 -3.29
C PHE A 29 -6.18 -5.93 -2.85
N TYR A 30 -6.72 -6.79 -3.70
CA TYR A 30 -7.78 -7.75 -3.33
C TYR A 30 -7.28 -9.19 -3.24
N GLN A 31 -6.12 -9.49 -3.83
CA GLN A 31 -5.61 -10.84 -3.94
C GLN A 31 -4.34 -11.05 -3.11
N ILE A 32 -4.27 -12.19 -2.42
CA ILE A 32 -3.01 -12.70 -1.87
C ILE A 32 -2.06 -12.99 -3.01
N ASP A 33 -0.79 -12.65 -2.84
CA ASP A 33 0.22 -12.96 -3.82
C ASP A 33 0.30 -14.48 -4.05
N PRO A 34 0.14 -14.96 -5.29
CA PRO A 34 0.14 -16.40 -5.59
C PRO A 34 1.42 -17.13 -5.14
N ARG A 35 2.53 -16.41 -4.93
CA ARG A 35 3.78 -16.97 -4.41
C ARG A 35 3.71 -17.33 -2.92
N PHE A 36 2.77 -16.73 -2.17
CA PHE A 36 2.49 -17.08 -0.77
C PHE A 36 1.33 -18.08 -0.63
N GLY A 37 0.40 -18.09 -1.58
CA GLY A 37 -0.73 -19.01 -1.60
C GLY A 37 -2.01 -18.33 -2.05
N THR A 38 -3.13 -18.82 -1.55
CA THR A 38 -4.48 -18.34 -1.85
C THR A 38 -5.07 -17.53 -0.69
N LEU A 39 -6.23 -16.92 -0.94
CA LEU A 39 -7.01 -16.31 0.13
C LEU A 39 -7.41 -17.34 1.21
N ASP A 40 -7.70 -18.58 0.81
CA ASP A 40 -8.07 -19.64 1.75
C ASP A 40 -6.89 -20.04 2.64
N ASP A 41 -5.66 -20.07 2.10
CA ASP A 41 -4.46 -20.30 2.90
C ASP A 41 -4.24 -19.19 3.94
N TYR A 42 -4.53 -17.93 3.58
CA TYR A 42 -4.47 -16.81 4.51
C TYR A 42 -5.54 -16.91 5.62
N ARG A 43 -6.74 -17.38 5.28
CA ARG A 43 -7.80 -17.65 6.27
C ARG A 43 -7.41 -18.80 7.20
N GLU A 44 -6.84 -19.87 6.65
CA GLU A 44 -6.34 -20.99 7.43
C GLU A 44 -5.23 -20.55 8.41
N LEU A 45 -4.33 -19.66 8.00
CA LEU A 45 -3.32 -19.04 8.87
C LEU A 45 -3.98 -18.26 10.01
N ALA A 46 -5.01 -17.47 9.72
CA ALA A 46 -5.75 -16.70 10.71
C ALA A 46 -6.44 -17.62 11.73
N ASP A 47 -7.13 -18.66 11.27
CA ASP A 47 -7.84 -19.62 12.11
C ASP A 47 -6.89 -20.41 13.00
N LYS A 48 -5.79 -20.91 12.43
CA LYS A 48 -4.74 -21.62 13.16
C LYS A 48 -4.07 -20.72 14.21
N SER A 49 -3.89 -19.43 13.90
CA SER A 49 -3.32 -18.46 14.84
C SER A 49 -4.30 -18.21 15.99
N ARG A 50 -5.58 -17.96 15.67
CA ARG A 50 -6.65 -17.74 16.65
C ARG A 50 -6.82 -18.91 17.60
N ALA A 51 -6.84 -20.14 17.09
CA ALA A 51 -6.93 -21.36 17.90
C ALA A 51 -5.77 -21.52 18.91
N ARG A 52 -4.64 -20.85 18.66
CA ARG A 52 -3.46 -20.82 19.54
C ARG A 52 -3.38 -19.57 20.41
N GLY A 53 -4.40 -18.71 20.40
CA GLY A 53 -4.39 -17.43 21.10
C GLY A 53 -3.42 -16.40 20.51
N ILE A 54 -3.05 -16.55 19.23
CA ILE A 54 -2.14 -15.67 18.50
C ILE A 54 -2.94 -14.76 17.58
N LYS A 55 -2.71 -13.45 17.68
CA LYS A 55 -3.32 -12.44 16.78
C LYS A 55 -2.56 -12.38 15.46
N LEU A 56 -3.27 -12.32 14.34
CA LEU A 56 -2.68 -12.03 13.03
C LEU A 56 -2.91 -10.56 12.69
N ILE A 57 -1.84 -9.80 12.45
CA ILE A 57 -1.89 -8.38 12.09
C ILE A 57 -1.59 -8.26 10.61
N MET A 58 -2.44 -7.56 9.87
CA MET A 58 -2.22 -7.29 8.44
C MET A 58 -1.42 -6.01 8.25
N ASP A 59 -0.31 -6.09 7.53
CA ASP A 59 0.45 -4.94 7.08
C ASP A 59 -0.20 -4.32 5.84
N GLN A 60 -0.86 -3.17 6.01
CA GLN A 60 -1.63 -2.50 4.97
C GLN A 60 -0.92 -1.23 4.51
N VAL A 61 -0.70 -1.13 3.20
CA VAL A 61 -0.23 0.10 2.55
C VAL A 61 -1.43 0.86 2.02
N ALA A 62 -1.60 2.10 2.47
CA ALA A 62 -2.75 2.93 2.14
C ALA A 62 -2.40 4.19 1.31
N ASN A 63 -1.12 4.54 1.23
CA ASN A 63 -0.68 5.79 0.60
C ASN A 63 -0.22 5.61 -0.86
N HIS A 64 0.20 4.42 -1.28
CA HIS A 64 0.71 4.19 -2.63
C HIS A 64 0.38 2.79 -3.16
N CYS A 65 0.51 2.64 -4.48
CA CYS A 65 0.53 1.35 -5.17
C CYS A 65 1.80 1.23 -6.03
N GLY A 66 2.10 0.01 -6.50
CA GLY A 66 3.22 -0.23 -7.41
C GLY A 66 2.92 0.20 -8.85
N SER A 67 3.94 0.54 -9.62
CA SER A 67 3.79 0.94 -11.03
C SER A 67 3.23 -0.16 -11.94
N GLY A 68 3.25 -1.42 -11.50
CA GLY A 68 2.60 -2.55 -12.15
C GLY A 68 1.12 -2.72 -11.81
N HIS A 69 0.54 -1.87 -10.97
CA HIS A 69 -0.88 -1.94 -10.62
C HIS A 69 -1.74 -1.75 -11.86
N TRP A 70 -2.80 -2.54 -12.00
CA TRP A 70 -3.65 -2.52 -13.19
C TRP A 70 -4.31 -1.16 -13.45
N TRP A 71 -4.56 -0.37 -12.41
CA TRP A 71 -4.95 1.05 -12.49
C TRP A 71 -4.03 1.90 -13.37
N MET A 72 -2.73 1.59 -13.46
CA MET A 72 -1.81 2.39 -14.27
C MET A 72 -2.09 2.29 -15.78
N LYS A 73 -2.90 1.31 -16.21
CA LYS A 73 -3.31 1.16 -17.61
C LYS A 73 -4.55 1.98 -17.96
N ASP A 74 -5.41 2.22 -16.98
CA ASP A 74 -6.67 2.95 -17.12
C ASP A 74 -7.04 3.54 -15.76
N LEU A 75 -6.69 4.81 -15.56
CA LEU A 75 -6.87 5.49 -14.29
C LEU A 75 -8.37 5.75 -14.05
N PRO A 76 -8.93 5.37 -12.88
CA PRO A 76 -10.35 5.52 -12.62
C PRO A 76 -10.88 6.95 -12.71
N PHE A 77 -10.06 7.95 -12.33
CA PHE A 77 -10.40 9.36 -12.31
C PHE A 77 -9.20 10.24 -12.67
N LYS A 78 -9.43 11.53 -12.92
CA LYS A 78 -8.39 12.52 -13.29
C LYS A 78 -7.48 12.93 -12.13
N ASP A 79 -7.92 12.66 -10.91
CA ASP A 79 -7.25 12.94 -9.65
C ASP A 79 -7.05 11.64 -8.86
N TRP A 80 -6.75 10.54 -9.55
CA TRP A 80 -6.46 9.27 -8.89
C TRP A 80 -5.06 9.25 -8.29
N LEU A 81 -4.10 9.86 -9.00
CA LEU A 81 -2.70 9.96 -8.60
C LEU A 81 -2.29 11.39 -8.29
N ASN A 82 -1.41 11.54 -7.30
CA ASN A 82 -0.70 12.81 -7.13
C ASN A 82 0.18 13.06 -8.34
N TYR A 83 0.13 14.29 -8.87
CA TYR A 83 0.84 14.69 -10.09
C TYR A 83 0.48 13.83 -11.32
N GLN A 84 -0.79 13.43 -11.45
CA GLN A 84 -1.28 12.61 -12.56
C GLN A 84 -0.99 13.20 -13.94
N GLU A 85 -1.14 14.51 -14.13
CA GLU A 85 -0.83 15.17 -15.41
C GLU A 85 0.65 14.98 -15.81
N ASN A 86 1.57 15.07 -14.84
CA ASN A 86 2.99 14.79 -15.09
C ASN A 86 3.20 13.34 -15.50
N PHE A 87 2.52 12.39 -14.86
CA PHE A 87 2.60 10.98 -15.20
C PHE A 87 2.06 10.69 -16.62
N GLU A 88 0.88 11.20 -16.95
CA GLU A 88 0.23 10.97 -18.25
C GLU A 88 1.02 11.59 -19.40
N ASN A 89 1.65 12.75 -19.18
CA ASN A 89 2.45 13.44 -20.18
C ASN A 89 3.92 12.98 -20.24
N GLY A 90 4.33 12.01 -19.42
CA GLY A 90 5.74 11.57 -19.33
C GLY A 90 6.69 12.66 -18.80
N GLY A 91 6.16 13.61 -18.03
CA GLY A 91 6.92 14.68 -17.40
C GLY A 91 7.71 14.23 -16.18
N GLU A 92 8.33 15.20 -15.50
CA GLU A 92 9.11 14.94 -14.29
C GLU A 92 8.21 14.44 -13.14
N LEU A 93 8.58 13.29 -12.57
CA LEU A 93 7.92 12.70 -11.41
C LEU A 93 8.47 13.33 -10.13
N LYS A 94 7.61 14.01 -9.39
CA LYS A 94 8.01 14.63 -8.11
C LYS A 94 8.04 13.58 -7.00
N THR A 95 9.23 13.37 -6.42
CA THR A 95 9.43 12.44 -5.31
C THR A 95 9.28 13.13 -3.96
N SER A 96 8.96 12.35 -2.92
CA SER A 96 8.90 12.85 -1.55
C SER A 96 10.30 13.23 -1.07
N ASN A 97 10.39 14.34 -0.31
CA ASN A 97 11.61 14.69 0.41
C ASN A 97 11.82 13.83 1.68
N HIS A 98 10.84 12.99 2.03
CA HIS A 98 10.82 12.13 3.22
C HIS A 98 11.03 12.86 4.56
N ARG A 99 10.85 14.18 4.60
CA ARG A 99 10.98 15.02 5.81
C ARG A 99 9.73 14.92 6.67
N ARG A 100 9.59 13.80 7.39
CA ARG A 100 8.38 13.46 8.17
C ARG A 100 7.98 14.51 9.20
N THR A 101 8.95 15.27 9.73
CA THR A 101 8.71 16.34 10.70
C THR A 101 7.88 17.49 10.13
N SER A 102 7.93 17.72 8.81
CA SER A 102 7.20 18.81 8.15
C SER A 102 5.68 18.74 8.37
N ASN A 103 5.12 17.54 8.46
CA ASN A 103 3.67 17.37 8.69
C ASN A 103 3.20 17.79 10.08
N GLN A 104 4.09 17.79 11.08
CA GLN A 104 3.76 18.13 12.47
C GLN A 104 4.32 19.50 12.88
N ASP A 105 5.27 20.03 12.11
CA ASP A 105 5.87 21.32 12.36
C ASP A 105 4.99 22.46 11.83
N ILE A 106 4.53 23.32 12.74
CA ILE A 106 3.74 24.50 12.42
C ILE A 106 4.55 25.54 11.62
N TYR A 107 5.88 25.52 11.72
CA TYR A 107 6.80 26.44 11.05
C TYR A 107 7.40 25.86 9.77
N ALA A 108 7.14 24.59 9.46
CA ALA A 108 7.65 23.99 8.23
C ALA A 108 7.13 24.71 6.99
N SER A 109 8.02 24.85 6.00
CA SER A 109 7.71 25.52 4.75
C SER A 109 6.58 24.78 4.01
N LYS A 110 5.80 25.52 3.21
CA LYS A 110 4.70 24.92 2.42
C LYS A 110 5.23 23.88 1.44
N ILE A 111 6.36 24.17 0.79
CA ILE A 111 6.98 23.26 -0.18
C ILE A 111 7.42 21.95 0.49
N ASP A 112 8.01 22.02 1.69
CA ASP A 112 8.44 20.82 2.41
C ASP A 112 7.23 19.91 2.75
N LYS A 113 6.11 20.51 3.16
CA LYS A 113 4.86 19.78 3.47
C LYS A 113 4.24 19.13 2.24
N GLU A 114 4.18 19.87 1.14
CA GLU A 114 3.61 19.39 -0.13
C GLU A 114 4.44 18.26 -0.72
N GLU A 115 5.77 18.39 -0.74
CA GLU A 115 6.67 17.33 -1.20
C GLU A 115 6.58 16.09 -0.30
N MET A 116 6.52 16.28 1.03
CA MET A 116 6.39 15.16 1.97
C MET A 116 5.12 14.36 1.70
N THR A 117 3.97 15.04 1.57
CA THR A 117 2.65 14.42 1.51
C THR A 117 2.28 13.91 0.12
N ASN A 118 2.61 14.68 -0.93
CA ASN A 118 2.16 14.40 -2.29
C ASN A 118 3.24 13.78 -3.18
N GLY A 119 4.52 13.96 -2.83
CA GLY A 119 5.64 13.45 -3.62
C GLY A 119 5.72 11.92 -3.58
N TRP A 120 5.94 11.27 -4.72
CA TRP A 120 5.99 9.82 -4.82
C TRP A 120 7.13 9.23 -3.98
N PHE A 121 6.92 8.04 -3.39
CA PHE A 121 7.93 7.46 -2.49
C PHE A 121 9.22 7.12 -3.24
N VAL A 122 9.05 6.49 -4.41
CA VAL A 122 10.06 6.28 -5.46
C VAL A 122 9.32 6.27 -6.80
N SER A 123 10.00 6.32 -7.93
CA SER A 123 9.36 6.28 -9.27
C SER A 123 8.44 5.07 -9.48
N LEU A 124 8.70 3.98 -8.76
CA LEU A 124 7.94 2.73 -8.79
C LEU A 124 6.73 2.69 -7.83
N CYS A 125 6.57 3.68 -6.96
CA CYS A 125 5.53 3.74 -5.93
C CYS A 125 4.71 5.03 -6.05
N GLN A 126 3.57 4.95 -6.76
CA GLN A 126 2.70 6.10 -7.04
C GLN A 126 1.77 6.39 -5.87
N ILE A 127 1.78 7.64 -5.39
CA ILE A 127 0.87 8.06 -4.31
C ILE A 127 -0.55 8.24 -4.85
N LEU A 128 -1.49 7.62 -4.13
CA LEU A 128 -2.91 7.68 -4.39
C LEU A 128 -3.52 8.88 -3.65
N ILE A 129 -4.43 9.60 -4.32
CA ILE A 129 -5.19 10.70 -3.70
C ILE A 129 -6.36 10.15 -2.87
N SER A 130 -7.01 9.08 -3.34
CA SER A 130 -8.19 8.52 -2.66
C SER A 130 -7.86 7.26 -1.86
N VAL A 131 -7.84 7.41 -0.54
CA VAL A 131 -7.65 6.31 0.43
C VAL A 131 -8.97 5.55 0.68
N ILE A 132 -10.11 6.06 0.21
CA ILE A 132 -11.46 5.54 0.55
C ILE A 132 -11.64 4.09 0.09
N HIS A 133 -11.15 3.74 -1.10
CA HIS A 133 -11.18 2.36 -1.61
C HIS A 133 -10.37 1.39 -0.73
N LEU A 134 -9.25 1.88 -0.19
CA LEU A 134 -8.34 1.10 0.63
C LEU A 134 -8.92 0.83 2.02
N TRP A 135 -9.67 1.79 2.58
CA TRP A 135 -10.40 1.61 3.84
C TRP A 135 -11.51 0.55 3.74
N GLN A 136 -12.32 0.58 2.67
CA GLN A 136 -13.36 -0.43 2.45
C GLN A 136 -12.74 -1.83 2.22
N ASN A 137 -11.62 -1.92 1.50
CA ASN A 137 -10.89 -3.17 1.30
C ASN A 137 -10.34 -3.73 2.62
N THR A 138 -9.72 -2.87 3.44
CA THR A 138 -9.17 -3.26 4.74
C THR A 138 -10.29 -3.75 5.67
N LEU A 139 -11.40 -3.01 5.76
CA LEU A 139 -12.57 -3.42 6.54
C LEU A 139 -13.18 -4.73 6.02
N PHE A 140 -13.26 -4.91 4.70
CA PHE A 140 -13.75 -6.16 4.12
C PHE A 140 -12.91 -7.36 4.58
N LYS A 141 -11.58 -7.24 4.60
CA LYS A 141 -10.68 -8.32 5.04
C LYS A 141 -10.71 -8.56 6.55
N ILE A 142 -10.85 -7.51 7.35
CA ILE A 142 -10.98 -7.63 8.82
C ILE A 142 -12.32 -8.27 9.21
N VAL A 143 -13.41 -7.89 8.52
CA VAL A 143 -14.79 -8.24 8.92
C VAL A 143 -15.28 -9.52 8.26
N PHE A 144 -14.97 -9.75 6.98
CA PHE A 144 -15.44 -10.91 6.20
C PHE A 144 -14.35 -11.95 5.93
N GLY A 145 -13.09 -11.62 6.21
CA GLY A 145 -11.95 -12.52 6.02
C GLY A 145 -11.57 -13.36 7.25
N GLY A 146 -12.29 -13.26 8.36
CA GLY A 146 -11.99 -13.97 9.61
C GLY A 146 -13.16 -14.72 10.22
#